data_AF-A0A8C6ITD7-F1
#
_entry.id   AF-A0A8C6ITD7-F1
#
_cell.length_a   1.000
_cell.length_b   1.000
_cell.length_c   1.000
_cell.angle_alpha   90.00
_cell.angle_beta   90.00
_cell.angle_gamma   90.00
#
_symmetry.space_group_name_H-M   'P 1'
#
loop_
_entity.id
_entity.type
_entity.pdbx_description
1 polymer ?
#
loop_
_entity_poly.entity_id
_entity_poly.type
_entity_poly.pdbx_seq_one_letter_code
_entity_poly.pdbx_strand_id
1 'polypeptide(L)'
;MEKSRKTFADIINEAMVAANTMDHDKLLFSYKGILYPATFCSPEIFRAMDFLEARSDDIILAGYPKSGTNWLGQVLNDLVAIFEKKAQNKESSVNYEEMQEFPYLEMGDTGKYEVGTEYIVMVTHLLSENLPSSIFRNKAKVNVATSFYHFSNGMSHLPSYETWDDFFIAFMTKKMPWGCYFEYLSKWNKYADDENVMTITYEELKEVRLPILLSLESSFQSMKKNSLKTHGKHGDVFFRKGGVSDWKNLFSEDQNETSPGAQLIYTALCLLHVAPCE
;
A
#
# COMPACT_ATOMS: atom_id res chain seq x y z
N MET A 1 -0.04 -29.16 12.95
CA MET A 1 -1.22 -28.28 13.10
C MET A 1 -1.23 -27.34 11.93
N GLU A 2 -2.35 -27.25 11.23
CA GLU A 2 -2.55 -26.30 10.15
C GLU A 2 -2.75 -24.91 10.77
N LYS A 3 -1.85 -23.94 10.51
CA LYS A 3 -2.10 -22.54 10.87
C LYS A 3 -3.24 -22.07 9.96
N SER A 4 -4.44 -21.86 10.51
CA SER A 4 -5.47 -21.11 9.81
C SER A 4 -4.90 -19.75 9.42
N ARG A 5 -4.86 -19.44 8.11
CA ARG A 5 -4.42 -18.12 7.64
C ARG A 5 -5.36 -17.04 8.20
N LYS A 6 -4.83 -15.86 8.51
CA LYS A 6 -5.55 -14.78 9.21
C LYS A 6 -6.07 -13.74 8.22
N THR A 7 -7.33 -13.34 8.34
CA THR A 7 -7.86 -12.28 7.48
C THR A 7 -7.18 -10.95 7.78
N PHE A 8 -7.19 -10.02 6.81
CA PHE A 8 -6.61 -8.69 7.06
C PHE A 8 -7.30 -7.95 8.21
N ALA A 9 -8.60 -8.16 8.40
CA ALA A 9 -9.34 -7.60 9.54
C ALA A 9 -8.82 -8.16 10.87
N ASP A 10 -8.44 -9.44 10.96
CA ASP A 10 -7.83 -10.02 12.15
C ASP A 10 -6.45 -9.41 12.42
N ILE A 11 -5.60 -9.35 11.38
CA ILE A 11 -4.24 -8.79 11.47
C ILE A 11 -4.29 -7.32 11.92
N ILE A 12 -5.21 -6.49 11.39
CA ILE A 12 -5.42 -5.13 11.88
C ILE A 12 -5.87 -5.13 13.35
N ASN A 13 -6.85 -5.94 13.73
CA ASN A 13 -7.37 -5.95 15.10
C ASN A 13 -6.29 -6.35 16.12
N GLU A 14 -5.50 -7.38 15.81
CA GLU A 14 -4.36 -7.81 16.64
C GLU A 14 -3.29 -6.72 16.76
N ALA A 15 -2.86 -6.15 15.64
CA ALA A 15 -1.84 -5.10 15.61
C ALA A 15 -2.27 -3.82 16.36
N MET A 16 -3.56 -3.48 16.31
CA MET A 16 -4.16 -2.37 17.06
C MET A 16 -4.30 -2.68 18.55
N VAL A 17 -4.62 -3.92 18.94
CA VAL A 17 -4.66 -4.35 20.34
C VAL A 17 -3.27 -4.35 20.96
N ALA A 18 -2.26 -4.85 20.23
CA ALA A 18 -0.86 -4.81 20.65
C ALA A 18 -0.34 -3.37 20.80
N ALA A 19 -0.62 -2.49 19.83
CA ALA A 19 -0.21 -1.09 19.90
C ALA A 19 -0.78 -0.35 21.13
N ASN A 20 -2.03 -0.65 21.52
CA ASN A 20 -2.67 -0.06 22.70
C ASN A 20 -2.02 -0.46 24.04
N THR A 21 -1.10 -1.43 24.06
CA THR A 21 -0.34 -1.84 25.27
C THR A 21 1.15 -1.54 25.17
N MET A 22 1.59 -0.82 24.13
CA MET A 22 2.99 -0.44 23.92
C MET A 22 3.23 1.03 24.27
N ASP A 23 4.43 1.32 24.78
CA ASP A 23 4.90 2.69 24.93
C ASP A 23 5.07 3.36 23.55
N HIS A 24 4.77 4.66 23.46
CA HIS A 24 4.76 5.39 22.18
C HIS A 24 6.10 5.36 21.42
N ASP A 25 7.24 5.25 22.12
CA ASP A 25 8.58 5.14 21.54
C ASP A 25 8.85 3.77 20.89
N LYS A 26 8.04 2.75 21.21
CA LYS A 26 8.18 1.36 20.73
C LYS A 26 7.24 1.02 19.58
N LEU A 27 6.28 1.89 19.24
CA LEU A 27 5.36 1.70 18.12
C LEU A 27 6.08 1.53 16.77
N LEU A 28 7.29 2.09 16.65
CA LEU A 28 8.14 1.99 15.46
C LEU A 28 9.49 1.37 15.79
N PHE A 29 10.04 0.58 14.87
CA PHE A 29 11.45 0.16 14.91
C PHE A 29 12.18 0.63 13.64
N SER A 30 13.52 0.67 13.68
CA SER A 30 14.31 1.02 12.50
C SER A 30 14.85 -0.23 11.78
N TYR A 31 14.69 -0.27 10.46
CA TYR A 31 15.34 -1.25 9.57
C TYR A 31 15.96 -0.52 8.38
N LYS A 32 17.22 -0.82 8.05
CA LYS A 32 18.03 -0.12 7.02
C LYS A 32 17.95 1.42 7.11
N GLY A 33 17.79 1.97 8.33
CA GLY A 33 17.69 3.42 8.61
C GLY A 33 16.29 4.04 8.46
N ILE A 34 15.26 3.24 8.15
CA ILE A 34 13.87 3.67 7.94
C ILE A 34 13.01 3.17 9.09
N LEU A 35 11.99 3.94 9.51
CA LEU A 35 11.06 3.55 10.56
C LEU A 35 9.89 2.71 10.01
N TYR A 36 9.52 1.63 10.68
CA TYR A 36 8.40 0.75 10.33
C TYR A 36 7.55 0.40 11.56
N PRO A 37 6.23 0.19 11.43
CA PRO A 37 5.37 -0.14 12.57
C PRO A 37 5.68 -1.52 13.13
N ALA A 38 6.01 -1.58 14.43
CA ALA A 38 6.46 -2.79 15.12
C ALA A 38 5.37 -3.85 15.34
N THR A 39 4.09 -3.51 15.09
CA THR A 39 2.96 -4.44 15.21
C THR A 39 2.48 -5.01 13.87
N PHE A 40 3.06 -4.57 12.75
CA PHE A 40 2.80 -5.14 11.41
C PHE A 40 4.07 -5.71 10.77
N CYS A 41 5.18 -4.99 10.88
CA CYS A 41 6.48 -5.34 10.32
C CYS A 41 7.41 -5.86 11.42
N SER A 42 8.42 -6.66 11.07
CA SER A 42 9.43 -7.15 12.02
C SER A 42 10.82 -7.32 11.36
N PRO A 43 11.92 -7.31 12.13
CA PRO A 43 13.24 -7.70 11.61
C PRO A 43 13.27 -9.12 11.04
N GLU A 44 12.33 -9.98 11.43
CA GLU A 44 12.16 -11.35 10.94
C GLU A 44 11.48 -11.36 9.55
N ILE A 45 10.41 -10.57 9.34
CA ILE A 45 9.71 -10.51 8.05
C ILE A 45 10.63 -9.96 6.95
N PHE A 46 11.49 -9.00 7.28
CA PHE A 46 12.46 -8.46 6.33
C PHE A 46 13.57 -9.46 5.97
N ARG A 47 14.06 -10.24 6.95
CA ARG A 47 15.05 -11.28 6.70
C ARG A 47 14.48 -12.48 5.95
N ALA A 48 13.19 -12.78 6.11
CA ALA A 48 12.50 -13.78 5.30
C ALA A 48 12.28 -13.28 3.85
N MET A 49 11.96 -12.00 3.68
CA MET A 49 11.77 -11.37 2.37
C MET A 49 13.04 -11.31 1.51
N ASP A 50 14.23 -11.25 2.13
CA ASP A 50 15.51 -11.34 1.41
C ASP A 50 15.68 -12.70 0.64
N PHE A 51 14.82 -13.70 0.90
CA PHE A 51 14.76 -15.00 0.17
C PHE A 51 13.57 -15.12 -0.81
N LEU A 52 12.82 -14.04 -1.08
CA LEU A 52 11.70 -14.07 -2.02
C LEU A 52 12.19 -14.08 -3.47
N GLU A 53 11.98 -15.19 -4.17
CA GLU A 53 12.14 -15.29 -5.63
C GLU A 53 10.79 -15.01 -6.32
N ALA A 54 10.71 -13.91 -7.07
CA ALA A 54 9.51 -13.54 -7.83
C ALA A 54 9.45 -14.32 -9.16
N ARG A 55 8.23 -14.75 -9.54
CA ARG A 55 7.94 -15.56 -10.72
C ARG A 55 7.66 -14.69 -11.94
N SER A 56 7.75 -15.29 -13.13
CA SER A 56 7.53 -14.60 -14.42
C SER A 56 6.07 -14.23 -14.72
N ASP A 57 5.15 -14.54 -13.81
CA ASP A 57 3.72 -14.23 -13.85
C ASP A 57 3.27 -13.33 -12.68
N ASP A 58 4.18 -12.98 -11.76
CA ASP A 58 3.88 -12.14 -10.60
C ASP A 58 3.68 -10.66 -10.98
N ILE A 59 2.73 -10.03 -10.28
CA ILE A 59 2.41 -8.61 -10.35
C ILE A 59 2.72 -7.98 -9.00
N ILE A 60 3.63 -7.00 -8.96
CA ILE A 60 4.00 -6.31 -7.72
C ILE A 60 3.50 -4.86 -7.76
N LEU A 61 2.55 -4.55 -6.88
CA LEU A 61 1.97 -3.23 -6.67
C LEU A 61 2.76 -2.49 -5.58
N ALA A 62 3.72 -1.68 -5.99
CA ALA A 62 4.44 -0.79 -5.08
C ALA A 62 3.76 0.57 -4.99
N GLY A 63 3.52 1.07 -3.78
CA GLY A 63 3.11 2.45 -3.54
C GLY A 63 3.32 2.88 -2.11
N TYR A 64 3.74 4.12 -1.88
CA TYR A 64 3.90 4.67 -0.53
C TYR A 64 2.56 4.65 0.24
N PRO A 65 2.53 4.50 1.58
CA PRO A 65 1.27 4.37 2.31
C PRO A 65 0.29 5.49 1.99
N LYS A 66 -0.97 5.09 1.77
CA LYS A 66 -2.09 5.96 1.36
C LYS A 66 -2.03 6.54 -0.06
N SER A 67 -1.12 6.07 -0.94
CA SER A 67 -1.14 6.38 -2.38
C SER A 67 -2.24 5.66 -3.19
N GLY A 68 -3.17 4.97 -2.55
CA GLY A 68 -4.28 4.28 -3.23
C GLY A 68 -4.07 2.78 -3.48
N THR A 69 -3.03 2.18 -2.90
CA THR A 69 -2.72 0.73 -3.01
C THR A 69 -3.95 -0.18 -2.79
N ASN A 70 -4.82 0.14 -1.82
CA ASN A 70 -6.04 -0.63 -1.56
C ASN A 70 -7.07 -0.59 -2.70
N TRP A 71 -7.11 0.48 -3.51
CA TRP A 71 -7.98 0.55 -4.69
C TRP A 71 -7.38 -0.26 -5.84
N LEU A 72 -6.13 0.01 -6.19
CA LEU A 72 -5.50 -0.68 -7.32
C LEU A 72 -5.30 -2.18 -7.03
N GLY A 73 -5.05 -2.58 -5.79
CA GLY A 73 -4.99 -3.99 -5.40
C GLY A 73 -6.29 -4.74 -5.65
N GLN A 74 -7.45 -4.16 -5.28
CA GLN A 74 -8.76 -4.76 -5.60
C GLN A 74 -8.98 -4.83 -7.12
N VAL A 75 -8.63 -3.78 -7.86
CA VAL A 75 -8.72 -3.75 -9.33
C VAL A 75 -7.90 -4.86 -9.98
N LEU A 76 -6.67 -5.09 -9.51
CA LEU A 76 -5.80 -6.14 -10.04
C LEU A 76 -6.31 -7.54 -9.71
N ASN A 77 -6.77 -7.75 -8.47
CA ASN A 77 -7.41 -8.99 -8.05
C ASN A 77 -8.64 -9.32 -8.91
N ASP A 78 -9.52 -8.32 -9.14
CA ASP A 78 -10.70 -8.47 -10.00
C ASP A 78 -10.28 -8.81 -11.45
N LEU A 79 -9.25 -8.16 -11.99
CA LEU A 79 -8.73 -8.42 -13.33
C LEU A 79 -8.15 -9.84 -13.47
N VAL A 80 -7.29 -10.27 -12.55
CA VAL A 80 -6.74 -11.64 -12.51
C VAL A 80 -7.88 -12.66 -12.49
N ALA A 81 -8.85 -12.50 -11.58
CA ALA A 81 -10.00 -13.38 -11.48
C ALA A 81 -10.88 -13.41 -12.76
N ILE A 82 -10.89 -12.35 -13.58
CA ILE A 82 -11.57 -12.34 -14.89
C ILE A 82 -10.77 -13.10 -15.95
N PHE A 83 -9.44 -12.95 -15.97
CA PHE A 83 -8.57 -13.66 -16.90
C PHE A 83 -8.55 -15.17 -16.61
N GLU A 84 -8.49 -15.58 -15.34
CA GLU A 84 -8.58 -16.98 -14.92
C GLU A 84 -9.92 -17.63 -15.34
N LYS A 85 -11.06 -16.97 -15.07
CA LYS A 85 -12.39 -17.46 -15.50
C LYS A 85 -12.47 -17.66 -17.01
N LYS A 86 -11.92 -16.72 -17.80
CA LYS A 86 -11.85 -16.82 -19.26
C LYS A 86 -10.93 -17.96 -19.72
N ALA A 87 -9.79 -18.15 -19.07
CA ALA A 87 -8.85 -19.23 -19.41
C ALA A 87 -9.41 -20.62 -19.06
N GLN A 88 -10.17 -20.75 -17.97
CA GLN A 88 -10.68 -22.04 -17.49
C GLN A 88 -12.06 -22.45 -18.05
N ASN A 89 -12.79 -21.58 -18.74
CA ASN A 89 -14.16 -21.83 -19.23
C ASN A 89 -15.15 -22.29 -18.12
N LYS A 90 -14.99 -21.79 -16.88
CA LYS A 90 -15.84 -22.16 -15.74
C LYS A 90 -16.65 -20.98 -15.22
N GLU A 91 -17.94 -21.20 -15.03
CA GLU A 91 -18.76 -20.41 -14.10
C GLU A 91 -18.40 -20.77 -12.66
N SER A 92 -17.25 -20.29 -12.17
CA SER A 92 -16.88 -20.35 -10.76
C SER A 92 -17.03 -18.97 -10.12
N SER A 93 -17.93 -18.87 -9.15
CA SER A 93 -17.99 -17.75 -8.22
C SER A 93 -16.73 -17.78 -7.34
N VAL A 94 -15.74 -16.95 -7.67
CA VAL A 94 -14.57 -16.73 -6.81
C VAL A 94 -15.07 -16.25 -5.46
N ASN A 95 -14.88 -17.06 -4.42
CA ASN A 95 -15.30 -16.67 -3.09
C ASN A 95 -14.24 -15.75 -2.47
N TYR A 96 -14.54 -14.46 -2.39
CA TYR A 96 -13.68 -13.46 -1.74
C TYR A 96 -13.40 -13.76 -0.25
N GLU A 97 -14.09 -14.72 0.35
CA GLU A 97 -13.86 -15.21 1.71
C GLU A 97 -12.61 -16.11 1.83
N GLU A 98 -12.06 -16.59 0.71
CA GLU A 98 -10.83 -17.38 0.64
C GLU A 98 -9.57 -16.53 0.36
N MET A 99 -9.68 -15.19 0.29
CA MET A 99 -8.51 -14.29 0.36
C MET A 99 -7.99 -14.22 1.80
N GLN A 100 -7.35 -15.32 2.19
CA GLN A 100 -7.13 -15.69 3.58
C GLN A 100 -5.88 -15.06 4.22
N GLU A 101 -5.10 -14.27 3.47
CA GLU A 101 -4.01 -13.45 3.98
C GLU A 101 -3.88 -12.16 3.15
N PHE A 102 -3.28 -11.11 3.72
CA PHE A 102 -3.13 -9.81 3.04
C PHE A 102 -1.79 -9.76 2.29
N PRO A 103 -1.76 -9.47 0.97
CA PRO A 103 -0.59 -9.72 0.12
C PRO A 103 0.56 -8.69 0.26
N TYR A 104 0.69 -8.05 1.43
CA TYR A 104 1.74 -7.06 1.68
C TYR A 104 3.05 -7.72 2.07
N LEU A 105 4.14 -7.39 1.38
CA LEU A 105 5.45 -8.00 1.63
C LEU A 105 5.92 -7.72 3.06
N GLU A 106 5.92 -6.47 3.49
CA GLU A 106 6.43 -6.06 4.81
C GLU A 106 5.52 -6.38 6.00
N MET A 107 4.37 -7.05 5.85
CA MET A 107 3.39 -7.25 6.93
C MET A 107 3.09 -8.73 7.21
N GLY A 108 3.00 -9.13 8.49
CA GLY A 108 2.50 -10.47 8.89
C GLY A 108 3.55 -11.46 9.40
N ASP A 109 3.25 -12.76 9.27
CA ASP A 109 4.03 -13.90 9.79
C ASP A 109 5.07 -14.39 8.75
N THR A 110 6.21 -14.92 9.19
CA THR A 110 7.27 -15.39 8.27
C THR A 110 6.86 -16.60 7.43
N GLY A 111 5.90 -17.41 7.92
CA GLY A 111 5.47 -18.64 7.26
C GLY A 111 4.92 -18.45 5.84
N LYS A 112 4.47 -17.24 5.48
CA LYS A 112 4.02 -16.91 4.11
C LYS A 112 5.14 -17.00 3.06
N TYR A 113 6.40 -16.94 3.48
CA TYR A 113 7.58 -17.14 2.62
C TYR A 113 8.09 -18.58 2.65
N GLU A 114 7.79 -19.35 3.70
CA GLU A 114 8.23 -20.75 3.85
C GLU A 114 7.44 -21.72 2.95
N VAL A 115 6.23 -21.35 2.55
CA VAL A 115 5.33 -22.17 1.70
C VAL A 115 5.42 -21.79 0.21
N GLY A 116 6.09 -20.67 -0.11
CA GLY A 116 6.01 -20.01 -1.42
C GLY A 116 4.77 -19.12 -1.54
N THR A 117 4.89 -18.03 -2.32
CA THR A 117 3.81 -17.06 -2.49
C THR A 117 2.81 -17.51 -3.54
N GLU A 118 1.63 -17.96 -3.11
CA GLU A 118 0.48 -18.26 -3.99
C GLU A 118 -0.17 -16.98 -4.58
N TYR A 119 0.35 -15.79 -4.26
CA TYR A 119 -0.21 -14.50 -4.65
C TYR A 119 0.31 -14.03 -6.02
N ILE A 120 -0.55 -14.07 -7.04
CA ILE A 120 -0.28 -13.42 -8.34
C ILE A 120 -0.16 -11.89 -8.18
N VAL A 121 -0.84 -11.30 -7.20
CA VAL A 121 -0.75 -9.86 -6.89
C VAL A 121 -0.15 -9.68 -5.50
N MET A 122 1.08 -9.17 -5.44
CA MET A 122 1.76 -8.75 -4.22
C MET A 122 1.74 -7.22 -4.08
N VAL A 123 1.84 -6.70 -2.86
CA VAL A 123 1.76 -5.26 -2.57
C VAL A 123 2.89 -4.83 -1.62
N THR A 124 3.40 -3.60 -1.73
CA THR A 124 4.43 -3.11 -0.80
C THR A 124 4.52 -1.59 -0.66
N HIS A 125 4.86 -1.15 0.55
CA HIS A 125 5.22 0.22 0.92
C HIS A 125 6.75 0.45 1.00
N LEU A 126 7.60 -0.48 0.53
CA LEU A 126 9.05 -0.40 0.65
C LEU A 126 9.74 0.46 -0.43
N LEU A 127 10.90 1.03 -0.08
CA LEU A 127 11.82 1.63 -1.04
C LEU A 127 12.38 0.54 -1.97
N SER A 128 12.68 0.89 -3.22
CA SER A 128 13.27 -0.05 -4.19
C SER A 128 14.51 -0.79 -3.66
N GLU A 129 15.45 -0.08 -3.03
CA GLU A 129 16.66 -0.67 -2.40
C GLU A 129 16.38 -1.69 -1.25
N ASN A 130 15.13 -1.82 -0.81
CA ASN A 130 14.69 -2.76 0.23
C ASN A 130 13.86 -3.93 -0.31
N LEU A 131 13.65 -4.02 -1.62
CA LEU A 131 13.13 -5.21 -2.30
C LEU A 131 14.27 -5.99 -2.97
N PRO A 132 14.07 -7.27 -3.34
CA PRO A 132 14.97 -7.99 -4.25
C PRO A 132 15.27 -7.18 -5.53
N SER A 133 16.45 -7.40 -6.11
CA SER A 133 17.04 -6.50 -7.12
C SER A 133 16.38 -6.50 -8.51
N SER A 134 15.27 -7.23 -8.69
CA SER A 134 14.52 -7.40 -9.93
C SER A 134 13.29 -6.46 -10.08
N ILE A 135 13.08 -5.47 -9.17
CA ILE A 135 11.72 -4.99 -8.82
C ILE A 135 11.52 -3.44 -8.71
N PHE A 136 11.88 -2.58 -9.68
CA PHE A 136 11.73 -1.09 -9.60
C PHE A 136 11.34 -0.42 -10.95
N ARG A 137 10.68 0.79 -11.02
CA ARG A 137 10.87 1.95 -12.00
C ARG A 137 9.73 3.14 -11.99
N ASN A 138 9.98 4.51 -11.94
CA ASN A 138 9.19 5.86 -12.12
C ASN A 138 8.52 6.85 -11.03
N LYS A 139 7.86 8.01 -11.44
CA LYS A 139 7.77 9.44 -10.85
C LYS A 139 6.36 10.23 -10.82
N ALA A 140 6.29 11.55 -10.38
CA ALA A 140 5.33 12.74 -10.65
C ALA A 140 4.55 13.67 -9.55
N LYS A 141 3.18 13.89 -9.40
CA LYS A 141 2.38 14.94 -8.56
C LYS A 141 1.39 14.57 -7.33
N VAL A 142 1.29 15.28 -6.16
CA VAL A 142 0.75 14.73 -4.83
C VAL A 142 -0.76 14.77 -4.44
N ASN A 143 -1.20 13.74 -3.68
CA ASN A 143 -2.40 13.69 -2.80
C ASN A 143 -2.18 12.96 -1.43
N VAL A 144 -0.98 12.43 -1.17
CA VAL A 144 -0.70 11.48 -0.05
C VAL A 144 -0.78 12.09 1.35
N ALA A 145 -0.18 13.26 1.60
CA ALA A 145 0.05 13.78 2.96
C ALA A 145 -1.24 13.89 3.81
N THR A 146 -2.28 14.52 3.27
CA THR A 146 -3.60 14.64 3.91
C THR A 146 -4.26 13.28 4.19
N SER A 147 -4.03 12.29 3.31
CA SER A 147 -4.54 10.92 3.50
C SER A 147 -3.80 10.18 4.62
N PHE A 148 -2.50 10.47 4.80
CA PHE A 148 -1.64 9.88 5.83
C PHE A 148 -1.86 10.51 7.22
N TYR A 149 -2.09 11.83 7.32
CA TYR A 149 -2.44 12.49 8.59
C TYR A 149 -3.66 11.85 9.27
N HIS A 150 -4.77 11.76 8.53
CA HIS A 150 -5.99 11.11 9.02
C HIS A 150 -5.86 9.59 9.22
N PHE A 151 -4.86 8.95 8.62
CA PHE A 151 -4.57 7.53 8.85
C PHE A 151 -3.81 7.33 10.17
N SER A 152 -2.80 8.16 10.42
CA SER A 152 -2.01 8.14 11.66
C SER A 152 -2.91 8.42 12.87
N ASN A 153 -3.72 9.48 12.79
CA ASN A 153 -4.66 9.83 13.85
C ASN A 153 -5.89 8.89 13.95
N GLY A 154 -6.03 7.93 13.03
CA GLY A 154 -7.09 6.92 13.05
C GLY A 154 -6.62 5.51 13.45
N MET A 155 -5.30 5.30 13.62
CA MET A 155 -4.70 3.99 13.85
C MET A 155 -3.61 4.04 14.93
N SER A 156 -3.84 3.42 16.09
CA SER A 156 -2.96 3.50 17.27
C SER A 156 -1.59 2.83 17.12
N HIS A 157 -1.38 2.04 16.06
CA HIS A 157 -0.06 1.48 15.71
C HIS A 157 0.88 2.50 15.04
N LEU A 158 0.41 3.71 14.78
CA LEU A 158 1.21 4.83 14.26
C LEU A 158 1.27 5.94 15.32
N PRO A 159 2.33 6.77 15.35
CA PRO A 159 2.30 8.01 16.12
C PRO A 159 1.13 8.89 15.68
N SER A 160 0.29 9.29 16.62
CA SER A 160 -0.71 10.33 16.42
C SER A 160 -0.08 11.73 16.52
N TYR A 161 -0.62 12.69 15.78
CA TYR A 161 -0.16 14.08 15.75
C TYR A 161 -1.28 15.01 16.24
N GLU A 162 -1.00 15.87 17.22
CA GLU A 162 -2.00 16.77 17.79
C GLU A 162 -2.45 17.84 16.79
N THR A 163 -1.52 18.35 15.97
CA THR A 163 -1.81 19.32 14.90
C THR A 163 -1.42 18.80 13.52
N TRP A 164 -1.96 19.46 12.49
CA TRP A 164 -1.53 19.27 11.11
C TRP A 164 -0.06 19.70 10.90
N ASP A 165 0.40 20.73 11.61
CA ASP A 165 1.75 21.29 11.42
C ASP A 165 2.83 20.35 11.99
N ASP A 166 2.58 19.71 13.13
CA ASP A 166 3.46 18.66 13.68
C ASP A 166 3.60 17.49 12.71
N PHE A 167 2.47 17.06 12.13
CA PHE A 167 2.45 16.04 11.09
C PHE A 167 3.21 16.49 9.83
N PHE A 168 2.96 17.72 9.36
CA PHE A 168 3.59 18.24 8.15
C PHE A 168 5.11 18.36 8.32
N ILE A 169 5.58 18.82 9.48
CA ILE A 169 7.00 18.83 9.84
C ILE A 169 7.55 17.40 9.85
N ALA A 170 6.86 16.41 10.44
CA ALA A 170 7.32 15.01 10.42
C ALA A 170 7.38 14.43 9.00
N PHE A 171 6.38 14.74 8.16
CA PHE A 171 6.29 14.32 6.76
C PHE A 171 7.44 14.87 5.91
N MET A 172 7.78 16.15 6.10
CA MET A 172 8.87 16.81 5.38
C MET A 172 10.26 16.45 5.94
N THR A 173 10.39 16.12 7.23
CA THR A 173 11.69 15.85 7.91
C THR A 173 12.07 14.37 8.00
N LYS A 174 11.51 13.52 7.14
CA LYS A 174 11.78 12.06 7.06
C LYS A 174 11.40 11.23 8.30
N LYS A 175 10.61 11.78 9.24
CA LYS A 175 10.26 11.11 10.50
C LYS A 175 9.06 10.16 10.40
N MET A 176 8.52 9.96 9.19
CA MET A 176 7.35 9.11 9.00
C MET A 176 7.71 7.61 9.03
N PRO A 177 6.78 6.77 9.49
CA PRO A 177 6.76 5.36 9.16
C PRO A 177 6.80 5.16 7.62
N TRP A 178 7.51 4.14 7.16
CA TRP A 178 7.90 3.90 5.75
C TRP A 178 8.82 4.98 5.13
N GLY A 179 9.34 5.92 5.93
CA GLY A 179 10.44 6.81 5.57
C GLY A 179 10.04 8.11 4.87
N CYS A 180 10.93 8.68 4.07
CA CYS A 180 10.64 9.92 3.35
C CYS A 180 9.92 9.65 2.03
N TYR A 181 8.69 10.16 1.89
CA TYR A 181 7.89 10.07 0.67
C TYR A 181 8.61 10.59 -0.59
N PHE A 182 9.36 11.69 -0.48
CA PHE A 182 10.16 12.24 -1.58
C PHE A 182 11.28 11.28 -2.00
N GLU A 183 11.89 10.57 -1.04
CA GLU A 183 12.93 9.58 -1.32
C GLU A 183 12.35 8.26 -1.82
N TYR A 184 11.16 7.87 -1.35
CA TYR A 184 10.38 6.78 -1.95
C TYR A 184 10.19 7.05 -3.43
N LEU A 185 9.60 8.20 -3.77
CA LEU A 185 9.39 8.59 -5.16
C LEU A 185 10.71 8.73 -5.92
N SER A 186 11.78 9.27 -5.32
CA SER A 186 13.08 9.41 -6.00
C SER A 186 13.84 8.09 -6.20
N LYS A 187 13.60 7.08 -5.37
CA LYS A 187 14.24 5.75 -5.46
C LYS A 187 13.46 4.80 -6.36
N TRP A 188 12.13 4.84 -6.30
CA TRP A 188 11.28 4.27 -7.34
C TRP A 188 11.51 4.98 -8.67
N ASN A 189 11.82 6.28 -8.67
CA ASN A 189 11.94 7.09 -9.87
C ASN A 189 12.90 6.59 -10.94
N LYS A 190 14.15 6.22 -10.61
CA LYS A 190 15.42 6.40 -11.38
C LYS A 190 15.51 5.90 -12.85
N TYR A 191 14.41 5.90 -13.60
CA TYR A 191 13.94 4.59 -14.00
C TYR A 191 12.87 4.46 -15.14
N ALA A 192 11.50 4.50 -14.98
CA ALA A 192 10.55 3.75 -15.90
C ALA A 192 10.36 4.22 -17.33
N ASP A 193 11.42 3.89 -17.98
CA ASP A 193 11.65 3.57 -19.34
C ASP A 193 12.20 2.11 -19.27
N ASP A 194 11.56 1.23 -18.46
CA ASP A 194 11.66 -0.25 -18.52
C ASP A 194 10.30 -0.81 -18.95
N GLU A 195 10.37 -1.84 -19.77
CA GLU A 195 9.22 -2.49 -20.40
C GLU A 195 8.33 -3.22 -19.37
N ASN A 196 8.90 -3.60 -18.22
CA ASN A 196 8.25 -4.34 -17.15
C ASN A 196 7.50 -3.48 -16.11
N VAL A 197 7.49 -2.14 -16.21
CA VAL A 197 6.90 -1.28 -15.16
C VAL A 197 5.95 -0.22 -15.67
N MET A 198 4.68 -0.39 -15.33
CA MET A 198 3.62 0.59 -15.52
C MET A 198 3.51 1.49 -14.28
N THR A 199 3.99 2.73 -14.37
CA THR A 199 3.60 3.77 -13.41
C THR A 199 2.18 4.22 -13.71
N ILE A 200 1.31 4.20 -12.70
CA ILE A 200 -0.04 4.76 -12.73
C ILE A 200 -0.26 5.57 -11.46
N THR A 201 -1.02 6.65 -11.56
CA THR A 201 -1.21 7.56 -10.44
C THR A 201 -2.63 7.48 -9.90
N TYR A 202 -2.87 7.84 -8.64
CA TYR A 202 -4.23 7.86 -8.09
C TYR A 202 -5.16 8.80 -8.87
N GLU A 203 -4.60 9.91 -9.34
CA GLU A 203 -5.29 10.90 -10.16
C GLU A 203 -5.70 10.28 -11.51
N GLU A 204 -4.77 9.62 -12.22
CA GLU A 204 -5.09 8.88 -13.45
C GLU A 204 -6.06 7.73 -13.18
N LEU A 205 -5.85 6.88 -12.16
CA LEU A 205 -6.76 5.79 -11.77
C LEU A 205 -8.21 6.26 -11.56
N LYS A 206 -8.39 7.53 -11.18
CA LYS A 206 -9.70 8.16 -11.00
C LYS A 206 -10.29 8.77 -12.29
N GLU A 207 -9.45 9.25 -13.20
CA GLU A 207 -9.87 9.75 -14.52
C GLU A 207 -10.05 8.62 -15.56
N VAL A 208 -9.35 7.50 -15.38
CA VAL A 208 -9.36 6.29 -16.19
C VAL A 208 -10.70 5.56 -16.02
N ARG A 209 -11.68 6.07 -16.78
CA ARG A 209 -12.98 5.42 -17.04
C ARG A 209 -12.82 4.22 -17.97
N LEU A 210 -11.97 3.25 -17.61
CA LEU A 210 -11.98 1.95 -18.27
C LEU A 210 -13.39 1.36 -18.14
N PRO A 211 -14.07 0.97 -19.24
CA PRO A 211 -15.40 0.35 -19.16
C PRO A 211 -15.40 -0.90 -18.27
N ILE A 212 -14.26 -1.60 -18.19
CA ILE A 212 -14.01 -2.71 -17.28
C ILE A 212 -14.13 -2.24 -15.82
N LEU A 213 -13.38 -1.21 -15.40
CA LEU A 213 -13.46 -0.66 -14.03
C LEU A 213 -14.87 -0.19 -13.64
N LEU A 214 -15.63 0.35 -14.61
CA LEU A 214 -17.01 0.79 -14.39
C LEU A 214 -18.03 -0.37 -14.31
N SER A 215 -17.64 -1.58 -14.73
CA SER A 215 -18.45 -2.81 -14.65
C SER A 215 -18.17 -3.67 -13.41
N LEU A 216 -17.20 -3.28 -12.57
CA LEU A 216 -16.73 -4.07 -11.42
C LEU A 216 -17.12 -3.47 -10.08
N GLU A 217 -17.13 -4.31 -9.04
CA GLU A 217 -17.38 -3.89 -7.67
C GLU A 217 -16.17 -3.18 -7.03
N SER A 218 -15.06 -3.01 -7.76
CA SER A 218 -13.87 -2.24 -7.36
C SER A 218 -14.05 -0.70 -7.43
N SER A 219 -15.27 -0.17 -7.58
CA SER A 219 -15.49 1.29 -7.46
C SER A 219 -15.18 1.77 -6.02
N PHE A 220 -14.66 3.00 -5.85
CA PHE A 220 -14.36 3.53 -4.51
C PHE A 220 -15.56 3.50 -3.54
N GLN A 221 -16.78 3.75 -4.04
CA GLN A 221 -17.99 3.71 -3.22
C GLN A 221 -18.39 2.27 -2.86
N SER A 222 -18.24 1.33 -3.80
CA SER A 222 -18.49 -0.09 -3.59
C SER A 222 -17.51 -0.68 -2.56
N MET A 223 -16.22 -0.39 -2.68
CA MET A 223 -15.20 -0.79 -1.71
C MET A 223 -15.43 -0.14 -0.34
N LYS A 224 -15.76 1.16 -0.27
CA LYS A 224 -16.09 1.83 1.01
C LYS A 224 -17.28 1.14 1.69
N LYS A 225 -18.33 0.80 0.94
CA LYS A 225 -19.49 0.04 1.45
C LYS A 225 -19.10 -1.37 1.93
N ASN A 226 -18.17 -2.05 1.25
CA ASN A 226 -17.67 -3.37 1.63
C ASN A 226 -16.56 -3.34 2.71
N SER A 227 -16.05 -2.15 3.07
CA SER A 227 -14.86 -2.02 3.93
C SER A 227 -15.04 -2.60 5.34
N LEU A 228 -16.28 -2.68 5.84
CA LEU A 228 -16.60 -3.35 7.11
C LEU A 228 -16.36 -4.87 7.04
N LYS A 229 -16.53 -5.52 5.88
CA LYS A 229 -16.23 -6.96 5.70
C LYS A 229 -14.73 -7.20 5.57
N THR A 230 -14.02 -6.35 4.83
CA THR A 230 -12.60 -6.58 4.47
C THR A 230 -11.58 -5.99 5.44
N HIS A 231 -11.93 -4.92 6.16
CA HIS A 231 -11.04 -4.18 7.08
C HIS A 231 -11.65 -4.06 8.50
N GLY A 232 -12.78 -4.72 8.76
CA GLY A 232 -13.49 -4.66 10.03
C GLY A 232 -13.89 -3.23 10.43
N LYS A 233 -13.90 -2.96 11.74
CA LYS A 233 -14.23 -1.65 12.34
C LYS A 233 -13.34 -0.48 11.90
N HIS A 234 -12.24 -0.75 11.18
CA HIS A 234 -11.29 0.27 10.71
C HIS A 234 -11.54 0.71 9.26
N GLY A 235 -12.52 0.13 8.56
CA GLY A 235 -12.79 0.38 7.14
C GLY A 235 -12.85 1.87 6.73
N ASP A 236 -13.51 2.73 7.51
CA ASP A 236 -13.59 4.17 7.22
C ASP A 236 -12.24 4.92 7.30
N VAL A 237 -11.27 4.39 8.06
CA VAL A 237 -9.91 4.94 8.18
C VAL A 237 -9.07 4.60 6.93
N PHE A 238 -9.40 3.50 6.25
CA PHE A 238 -8.84 3.15 4.95
C PHE A 238 -9.56 3.87 3.81
N PHE A 239 -10.90 3.84 3.77
CA PHE A 239 -11.74 4.37 2.69
C PHE A 239 -12.42 5.71 3.04
N ARG A 240 -11.61 6.71 3.43
CA ARG A 240 -12.07 7.97 4.02
C ARG A 240 -12.98 8.83 3.11
N LYS A 241 -12.43 9.45 2.05
CA LYS A 241 -13.15 10.41 1.16
C LYS A 241 -13.06 10.15 -0.35
N GLY A 242 -11.98 9.56 -0.86
CA GLY A 242 -11.78 9.36 -2.31
C GLY A 242 -11.58 10.64 -3.15
N GLY A 243 -11.38 11.80 -2.50
CA GLY A 243 -11.17 13.11 -3.14
C GLY A 243 -9.71 13.36 -3.56
N VAL A 244 -9.51 14.40 -4.40
CA VAL A 244 -8.19 14.91 -4.82
C VAL A 244 -7.95 16.35 -4.32
N SER A 245 -8.99 16.99 -3.80
CA SER A 245 -8.99 18.40 -3.36
C SER A 245 -8.86 18.61 -1.85
N ASP A 246 -8.77 17.55 -1.05
CA ASP A 246 -8.96 17.65 0.41
C ASP A 246 -7.82 18.35 1.15
N TRP A 247 -6.63 18.42 0.54
CA TRP A 247 -5.47 19.16 1.03
C TRP A 247 -5.75 20.67 1.20
N LYS A 248 -6.66 21.24 0.38
CA LYS A 248 -7.07 22.64 0.46
C LYS A 248 -7.76 23.03 1.77
N ASN A 249 -8.13 22.04 2.59
CA ASN A 249 -8.76 22.24 3.90
C ASN A 249 -7.74 22.21 5.07
N LEU A 250 -6.46 21.97 4.80
CA LEU A 250 -5.42 21.77 5.83
C LEU A 250 -4.15 22.63 5.61
N PHE A 251 -3.70 22.80 4.37
CA PHE A 251 -2.50 23.59 4.08
C PHE A 251 -2.73 25.09 4.26
N SER A 252 -1.86 25.77 5.00
CA SER A 252 -1.80 27.25 5.05
C SER A 252 -1.24 27.86 3.76
N GLU A 253 -1.41 29.17 3.54
CA GLU A 253 -0.82 29.87 2.39
C GLU A 253 0.72 29.71 2.39
N ASP A 254 1.38 29.95 3.51
CA ASP A 254 2.82 29.72 3.70
C ASP A 254 3.25 28.29 3.34
N GLN A 255 2.47 27.26 3.69
CA GLN A 255 2.78 25.86 3.35
C GLN A 255 2.62 25.58 1.85
N ASN A 256 1.70 26.26 1.18
CA ASN A 256 1.55 26.17 -0.28
C ASN A 256 2.68 26.90 -1.03
N GLU A 257 3.20 28.01 -0.49
CA GLU A 257 4.29 28.79 -1.11
C GLU A 257 5.68 28.23 -0.81
N THR A 258 5.98 27.89 0.46
CA THR A 258 7.28 27.31 0.85
C THR A 258 7.51 25.90 0.32
N SER A 259 6.43 25.24 -0.11
CA SER A 259 6.50 23.98 -0.85
C SER A 259 5.92 24.13 -2.27
N PRO A 260 6.65 24.72 -3.24
CA PRO A 260 6.25 24.66 -4.66
C PRO A 260 6.15 23.20 -5.14
N GLY A 261 6.93 22.31 -4.53
CA GLY A 261 6.85 20.85 -4.68
C GLY A 261 5.56 20.20 -4.15
N ALA A 262 4.81 20.85 -3.24
CA ALA A 262 3.51 20.34 -2.78
C ALA A 262 2.44 20.37 -3.88
N GLN A 263 2.63 21.17 -4.93
CA GLN A 263 1.81 21.07 -6.14
C GLN A 263 2.32 19.95 -7.10
N LEU A 264 3.28 19.09 -6.66
CA LEU A 264 4.28 18.45 -7.55
C LEU A 264 4.99 17.10 -7.11
N ILE A 265 4.46 16.21 -6.23
CA ILE A 265 5.09 14.88 -5.86
C ILE A 265 4.17 13.59 -5.87
N TYR A 266 4.30 12.63 -6.82
CA TYR A 266 3.17 11.70 -7.18
C TYR A 266 2.68 10.71 -6.15
N THR A 267 1.36 10.64 -6.08
CA THR A 267 0.56 9.45 -5.78
C THR A 267 0.81 8.28 -6.77
N ALA A 268 2.07 8.00 -7.08
CA ALA A 268 2.51 6.96 -8.01
C ALA A 268 2.36 5.59 -7.34
N LEU A 269 1.64 4.73 -8.04
CA LEU A 269 1.61 3.30 -7.86
C LEU A 269 2.45 2.74 -9.00
N CYS A 270 3.59 2.12 -8.67
CA CYS A 270 4.38 1.39 -9.65
C CYS A 270 3.83 -0.03 -9.70
N LEU A 271 3.20 -0.39 -10.81
CA LEU A 271 2.87 -1.78 -11.11
C LEU A 271 4.02 -2.39 -11.88
N LEU A 272 4.66 -3.39 -11.29
CA LEU A 272 5.57 -4.28 -12.00
C LEU A 272 4.82 -5.49 -12.52
N HIS A 273 5.15 -5.87 -13.75
CA HIS A 273 4.96 -7.22 -14.24
C HIS A 273 6.35 -7.81 -14.46
N VAL A 274 6.71 -8.83 -13.69
CA VAL A 274 8.03 -9.46 -13.82
C VAL A 274 7.99 -10.37 -15.06
N ALA A 275 8.34 -9.87 -16.24
CA ALA A 275 8.49 -10.72 -17.42
C ALA A 275 9.68 -11.70 -17.23
N PRO A 276 9.66 -12.89 -17.88
CA PRO A 276 10.76 -13.84 -17.77
C PRO A 276 12.06 -13.28 -18.34
N CYS A 277 13.20 -13.64 -17.74
CA CYS A 277 14.49 -13.54 -18.40
C CYS A 277 14.62 -14.67 -19.44
N GLU A 278 15.02 -14.33 -20.67
CA GLU A 278 15.55 -15.27 -21.67
C GLU A 278 17.03 -15.59 -21.43
#